data_AF-A0A1Q9S5M7-F1
#
_entry.id   AF-A0A1Q9S5M7-F1
#
_cell.length_a   1.000
_cell.length_b   1.000
_cell.length_c   1.000
_cell.angle_alpha   90.00
_cell.angle_beta   90.00
_cell.angle_gamma   90.00
#
_symmetry.space_group_name_H-M   'P 1'
#
loop_
_entity.id
_entity.type
_entity.pdbx_description
1 polymer ?
#
loop_
_entity_poly.entity_id
_entity_poly.type
_entity_poly.pdbx_seq_one_letter_code
_entity_poly.pdbx_strand_id
1 'polypeptide(L)' 'MRAVLSDDHNYERGLAALRAMVDRIAREDGEDELCDFTVALSLALAEALDRIARHQELDTADLAEVWFAD' A
#
# COMPACT_ATOMS: atom_id res chain seq x y z
N MET A 1 11.55 -22.75 -3.74
CA MET A 1 11.44 -21.74 -4.83
C MET A 1 9.96 -21.60 -5.23
N ARG A 2 9.16 -20.89 -4.41
CA ARG A 2 7.71 -20.67 -4.64
C ARG A 2 7.26 -19.25 -4.26
N ALA A 3 8.16 -18.47 -3.65
CA ALA A 3 7.90 -17.12 -3.17
C ALA A 3 7.98 -16.07 -4.29
N VAL A 4 8.94 -16.19 -5.22
CA VAL A 4 9.16 -15.19 -6.29
C VAL A 4 7.96 -15.10 -7.26
N LEU A 5 7.33 -16.22 -7.60
CA LEU A 5 6.12 -16.23 -8.44
C LEU A 5 4.85 -15.78 -7.71
N SER A 6 4.87 -15.80 -6.37
CA SER A 6 3.75 -15.32 -5.56
C SER A 6 3.73 -13.81 -5.51
N ASP A 7 4.90 -13.16 -5.52
CA ASP A 7 5.00 -11.72 -5.30
C ASP A 7 4.54 -10.92 -6.54
N ASP A 8 5.01 -11.27 -7.73
CA ASP A 8 4.61 -10.59 -8.98
C ASP A 8 3.11 -10.75 -9.25
N HIS A 9 2.56 -11.94 -9.07
CA HIS A 9 1.14 -12.18 -9.29
C HIS A 9 0.26 -11.48 -8.24
N ASN A 10 0.73 -11.40 -6.99
CA ASN A 10 0.03 -10.65 -5.94
C ASN A 10 0.15 -9.14 -6.16
N TYR A 11 1.30 -8.66 -6.67
CA TYR A 11 1.53 -7.27 -7.04
C TYR A 11 0.60 -6.84 -8.18
N GLU A 12 0.57 -7.58 -9.30
CA GLU A 12 -0.29 -7.27 -10.44
C GLU A 12 -1.78 -7.26 -10.05
N ARG A 13 -2.21 -8.25 -9.25
CA ARG A 13 -3.58 -8.33 -8.76
C ARG A 13 -3.92 -7.18 -7.81
N GLY A 14 -3.00 -6.83 -6.91
CA GLY A 14 -3.15 -5.70 -6.00
C GLY A 14 -3.24 -4.38 -6.76
N LEU A 15 -2.37 -4.17 -7.74
CA LEU A 15 -2.36 -3.00 -8.60
C LEU A 15 -3.65 -2.88 -9.42
N ALA A 16 -4.14 -3.99 -9.98
CA ALA A 16 -5.41 -4.01 -10.70
C ALA A 16 -6.59 -3.64 -9.80
N ALA A 17 -6.63 -4.17 -8.58
CA ALA A 17 -7.66 -3.84 -7.60
C ALA A 17 -7.60 -2.36 -7.17
N LEU A 18 -6.40 -1.84 -6.91
CA LEU A 18 -6.19 -0.44 -6.55
C LEU A 18 -6.64 0.50 -7.67
N ARG A 19 -6.25 0.22 -8.93
CA ARG A 19 -6.67 0.99 -10.10
C ARG A 19 -8.18 1.00 -10.26
N ALA A 20 -8.83 -0.15 -10.10
CA ALA A 20 -10.29 -0.21 -10.17
C ALA A 20 -10.99 0.63 -9.08
N MET A 21 -10.42 0.68 -7.86
CA MET A 21 -10.95 1.52 -6.78
C MET A 21 -10.76 3.01 -7.07
N VAL A 22 -9.55 3.41 -7.51
CA VAL A 22 -9.24 4.79 -7.90
C VAL A 22 -10.13 5.27 -9.04
N ASP A 23 -10.29 4.45 -10.09
CA ASP A 23 -11.14 4.78 -11.24
C ASP A 23 -12.61 4.92 -10.82
N ARG A 24 -13.08 4.10 -9.88
CA ARG A 24 -14.45 4.22 -9.36
C ARG A 24 -14.62 5.54 -8.59
N ILE A 25 -13.75 5.83 -7.63
CA ILE A 25 -13.82 7.04 -6.80
C ILE A 25 -13.74 8.29 -7.69
N ALA A 26 -12.79 8.32 -8.63
CA ALA A 26 -12.63 9.45 -9.55
C ALA A 26 -13.86 9.67 -10.44
N ARG A 27 -14.61 8.62 -10.78
CA ARG A 27 -15.81 8.71 -11.65
C ARG A 27 -17.09 9.01 -10.89
N GLU A 28 -17.22 8.49 -9.67
CA GLU A 28 -18.46 8.54 -8.89
C GLU A 28 -18.46 9.71 -7.89
N ASP A 29 -17.32 9.98 -7.25
CA ASP A 29 -17.22 10.86 -6.09
C ASP A 29 -16.33 12.10 -6.34
N GLY A 30 -15.39 12.01 -7.29
CA GLY A 30 -14.58 13.15 -7.76
C GLY A 30 -13.22 13.32 -7.05
N GLU A 31 -12.59 14.47 -7.29
CA GLU A 31 -11.20 14.73 -6.89
C GLU A 31 -11.02 14.84 -5.37
N ASP A 32 -11.96 15.48 -4.67
CA ASP A 32 -11.88 15.64 -3.21
C ASP A 32 -11.91 14.29 -2.48
N GLU A 33 -12.80 13.39 -2.89
CA GLU A 33 -12.89 12.04 -2.32
C GLU A 33 -11.63 11.21 -2.68
N LEU A 34 -11.06 11.42 -3.86
CA LEU A 34 -9.81 10.76 -4.24
C LEU A 34 -8.63 11.24 -3.36
N CYS A 35 -8.59 12.52 -3.01
CA CYS A 35 -7.62 13.07 -2.05
C CYS A 35 -7.80 12.44 -0.67
N ASP A 36 -9.03 12.39 -0.16
CA ASP A 36 -9.34 11.80 1.15
C ASP A 36 -8.99 10.31 1.20
N PHE A 37 -9.33 9.56 0.14
CA PHE A 37 -8.94 8.15 -0.01
C PHE A 37 -7.42 7.99 0.02
N THR A 38 -6.68 8.84 -0.67
CA THR A 38 -5.21 8.78 -0.73
C THR A 38 -4.57 9.02 0.64
N VAL A 39 -5.08 10.01 1.39
CA VAL A 39 -4.63 10.28 2.76
C VAL A 39 -4.94 9.09 3.67
N ALA A 40 -6.17 8.56 3.62
CA ALA A 40 -6.58 7.42 4.42
C ALA A 40 -5.74 6.17 4.14
N LEU A 41 -5.46 5.88 2.87
CA LEU A 41 -4.60 4.76 2.45
C LEU A 41 -3.17 4.93 2.97
N SER A 42 -2.63 6.15 2.91
CA SER A 42 -1.28 6.46 3.39
C SER A 42 -1.15 6.26 4.91
N LEU A 43 -2.16 6.69 5.68
CA LEU A 43 -2.22 6.48 7.12
C LEU A 43 -2.32 5.00 7.48
N ALA A 44 -3.19 4.25 6.80
CA ALA A 44 -3.35 2.82 7.02
C ALA A 44 -2.06 2.04 6.70
N LEU A 45 -1.34 2.46 5.65
CA LEU A 45 -0.04 1.89 5.31
C LEU A 45 1.00 2.19 6.40
N ALA A 46 1.09 3.43 6.88
CA ALA A 46 2.00 3.80 7.95
C ALA A 46 1.74 3.00 9.24
N GLU A 47 0.47 2.83 9.63
CA GLU A 47 0.09 2.00 10.78
C GLU A 47 0.45 0.53 10.59
N ALA A 48 0.24 -0.01 9.39
CA ALA A 48 0.62 -1.38 9.07
C ALA A 48 2.14 -1.57 9.17
N LEU A 49 2.94 -0.62 8.68
CA LEU A 49 4.39 -0.65 8.76
C LEU A 49 4.88 -0.57 10.21
N ASP A 50 4.35 0.35 11.02
CA ASP A 50 4.70 0.47 12.45
C ASP A 50 4.36 -0.81 13.22
N ARG A 51 3.22 -1.44 12.92
CA ARG A 51 2.86 -2.74 13.53
C ARG A 51 3.86 -3.84 13.15
N ILE A 52 4.29 -3.90 11.89
CA ILE A 52 5.27 -4.89 11.42
C ILE A 52 6.63 -4.62 12.08
N ALA A 53 7.06 -3.36 12.13
CA ALA A 53 8.31 -2.94 12.75
C ALA A 53 8.38 -3.35 14.21
N ARG A 54 7.34 -3.04 14.99
CA ARG A 54 7.22 -3.47 16.39
C ARG A 54 7.25 -4.97 16.56
N HIS A 55 6.64 -5.72 15.65
CA HIS A 55 6.66 -7.18 15.70
C HIS A 55 8.06 -7.76 15.43
N GLN A 56 8.86 -7.06 14.63
CA GLN A 56 10.21 -7.46 14.25
C GLN A 56 11.29 -6.86 15.16
N GLU A 57 10.92 -6.09 16.19
CA GLU A 57 11.83 -5.31 17.03
C GLU A 57 12.70 -4.31 16.23
N LEU A 58 12.17 -3.82 15.11
CA LEU A 58 12.82 -2.85 14.22
C LEU A 58 12.22 -1.45 14.39
N ASP A 59 13.00 -0.42 14.05
CA ASP A 59 12.43 0.92 13.89
C ASP A 59 11.62 0.97 12.57
N THR A 60 10.53 1.72 12.57
CA THR A 60 9.65 1.86 11.40
C THR A 60 10.38 2.56 10.26
N ALA A 61 11.31 3.47 10.58
CA ALA A 61 12.17 4.13 9.62
C ALA A 61 13.06 3.13 8.85
N ASP A 62 13.61 2.13 9.53
CA ASP A 62 14.47 1.10 8.92
C ASP A 62 13.68 0.24 7.93
N LEU A 63 12.40 -0.02 8.22
CA LEU A 63 11.51 -0.77 7.34
C LEU A 63 11.08 0.04 6.11
N ALA A 64 10.83 1.34 6.27
CA ALA A 64 10.50 2.22 5.16
C ALA A 64 11.66 2.33 4.16
N GLU A 65 12.90 2.42 4.64
CA GLU A 65 14.08 2.46 3.78
C GLU A 65 14.25 1.20 2.91
N VAL A 66 13.87 0.03 3.42
CA VAL A 66 13.98 -1.24 2.66
C VAL A 66 12.80 -1.45 1.72
N TRP A 67 11.58 -1.10 2.13
CA TRP A 67 10.38 -1.37 1.34
C TRP A 67 10.10 -0.35 0.24
N PHE A 68 10.64 0.86 0.39
CA PHE A 68 10.51 1.95 -0.59
C PHE A 68 11.83 2.32 -1.26
N ALA A 69 12.88 1.51 -1.10
CA ALA A 69 14.10 1.65 -1.90
C ALA A 69 13.80 1.35 -3.37
N ASP A 70 14.36 2.19 -4.26
CA ASP A 70 14.32 2.03 -5.72
C ASP A 70 14.93 0.70 -6.21
#